data_AF-A0A292QZ50-F1
#
_entry.id   AF-A0A292QZ50-F1
#
_cell.length_a   1.000
_cell.length_b   1.000
_cell.length_c   1.000
_cell.angle_alpha   90.00
_cell.angle_beta   90.00
_cell.angle_gamma   90.00
#
_symmetry.space_group_name_H-M   'P 1'
#
loop_
_entity.id
_entity.type
_entity.pdbx_description
1 polymer ?
#
loop_
_entity_poly.entity_id
_entity_poly.type
_entity_poly.pdbx_seq_one_letter_code
_entity_poly.pdbx_strand_id
1 'polypeptide(L)'
;MITEIGKNIKFTGVDSNIGTTNQIKKNEKLSGTVSSVQTDSFEKQGNTKKLSTITKIGIGAGILTVGGLIATAIFTKGKNIKPANFAEHLDFKPAQTMEEAIAYAKKNLGVEKFDFGNDVEMANWVNEGLTNINNRFKGKANMPKELRWADKANIEKIQADCSSKVAQVGAYCQGDTLAFNQQYFSGDKIKEVQSVLKLIFPPVEGKPDSLKKIMVHGEDTALKEKLLKQYIKLLKSPNNYTRFDAINTSMMLDDYVASIKLAEKNPTYFIERALKHDKAKEILEKQGIDLSVENFNKLSPEKQKEYMEKLFHTAYSNNIAFASHATHRGNSKFDILYHEMGHLLHHKNVSHADEFWGKLSEKSEKAFLADNGKLETAGKISWYAQTNQCEFVAETFNALCAGKKLPKDVMDLYKYYKGPELPNM
;
A
#
# COMPACT_ATOMS: atom_id res chain seq x y z
N MET A 1 -6.59 -10.75 -22.76
CA MET A 1 -5.76 -11.16 -21.61
C MET A 1 -5.46 -10.02 -20.63
N ILE A 2 -4.59 -9.02 -20.88
CA ILE A 2 -4.29 -7.95 -19.88
C ILE A 2 -5.53 -7.14 -19.50
N THR A 3 -6.32 -6.70 -20.50
CA THR A 3 -7.60 -6.01 -20.27
C THR A 3 -8.62 -6.88 -19.53
N GLU A 4 -8.53 -8.19 -19.65
CA GLU A 4 -9.45 -9.15 -19.03
C GLU A 4 -9.03 -9.49 -17.61
N ILE A 5 -7.73 -9.73 -17.38
CA ILE A 5 -7.10 -9.81 -16.06
C ILE A 5 -7.40 -8.53 -15.28
N GLY A 6 -7.19 -7.35 -15.87
CA GLY A 6 -7.48 -6.07 -15.23
C GLY A 6 -8.97 -5.76 -15.03
N LYS A 7 -9.88 -6.32 -15.84
CA LYS A 7 -11.33 -6.23 -15.63
C LYS A 7 -11.84 -7.19 -14.55
N ASN A 8 -11.16 -8.32 -14.35
CA ASN A 8 -11.50 -9.34 -13.36
C ASN A 8 -10.81 -9.10 -12.01
N ILE A 9 -9.70 -8.36 -12.00
CA ILE A 9 -9.13 -7.73 -10.80
C ILE A 9 -9.81 -6.37 -10.65
N LYS A 10 -11.10 -6.39 -10.33
CA LYS A 10 -11.83 -5.21 -9.88
C LYS A 10 -11.79 -5.19 -8.37
N PHE A 11 -10.88 -4.40 -7.81
CA PHE A 11 -11.15 -3.86 -6.49
C PHE A 11 -12.35 -2.92 -6.60
N THR A 12 -13.46 -3.32 -6.02
CA THR A 12 -14.64 -2.48 -5.80
C THR A 12 -14.20 -1.32 -4.91
N GLY A 13 -13.79 -0.20 -5.52
CA GLY A 13 -13.32 0.98 -4.80
C GLY A 13 -12.62 2.04 -5.64
N VAL A 14 -12.07 1.71 -6.82
CA VAL A 14 -11.45 2.72 -7.69
C VAL A 14 -11.82 2.47 -9.14
N ASP A 15 -12.74 3.26 -9.68
CA ASP A 15 -12.81 3.49 -11.12
C ASP A 15 -11.41 3.89 -11.59
N SER A 16 -10.94 3.28 -12.67
CA SER A 16 -9.63 3.49 -13.29
C SER A 16 -9.39 4.89 -13.86
N ASN A 17 -10.04 5.93 -13.32
CA ASN A 17 -10.00 7.32 -13.75
C ASN A 17 -9.11 8.20 -12.85
N ILE A 18 -7.97 7.70 -12.38
CA ILE A 18 -6.87 8.55 -11.91
C ILE A 18 -5.80 8.52 -13.00
N GLY A 19 -5.85 9.52 -13.88
CA GLY A 19 -4.78 9.81 -14.86
C GLY A 19 -5.15 9.77 -16.34
N THR A 20 -6.41 9.96 -16.75
CA THR A 20 -6.76 10.31 -18.14
C THR A 20 -6.73 11.82 -18.36
N THR A 21 -5.63 12.49 -17.99
CA THR A 21 -5.24 13.80 -18.55
C THR A 21 -3.87 14.19 -17.99
N ASN A 22 -2.82 13.85 -18.72
CA ASN A 22 -1.63 14.69 -18.83
C ASN A 22 -1.05 14.38 -20.20
N GLN A 23 -1.69 14.95 -21.23
CA GLN A 23 -1.01 15.16 -22.49
C GLN A 23 0.20 16.03 -22.19
N ILE A 24 1.38 15.47 -22.45
CA ILE A 24 2.65 16.18 -22.46
C ILE A 24 2.50 17.34 -23.46
N LYS A 25 2.26 18.55 -22.96
CA LYS A 25 2.52 19.75 -23.76
C LYS A 25 4.02 20.00 -23.73
N LYS A 26 4.63 19.75 -24.89
CA LYS A 26 5.98 20.14 -25.27
C LYS A 26 6.15 21.66 -25.24
N ASN A 27 7.42 22.07 -25.08
CA ASN A 27 8.04 23.39 -25.22
C ASN A 27 7.94 24.31 -23.98
N GLU A 28 8.98 25.02 -23.57
CA GLU A 28 10.16 25.52 -24.29
C GLU A 28 11.30 25.87 -23.31
N LYS A 29 12.53 25.99 -23.85
CA LYS A 29 13.77 26.38 -23.15
C LYS A 29 13.58 27.51 -22.14
N LEU A 30 14.10 27.31 -20.92
CA LEU A 30 14.60 28.40 -20.08
C LEU A 30 15.94 27.97 -19.48
N SER A 31 17.01 28.48 -20.08
CA SER A 31 18.35 28.52 -19.50
C SER A 31 18.32 29.40 -18.25
N GLY A 32 18.67 28.84 -17.10
CA GLY A 32 18.79 29.58 -15.86
C GLY A 32 19.65 28.80 -14.88
N THR A 33 20.79 29.38 -14.54
CA THR A 33 21.85 28.91 -13.66
C THR A 33 21.34 28.33 -12.34
N VAL A 34 21.89 27.18 -11.94
CA VAL A 34 21.72 26.61 -10.60
C VAL A 34 22.32 27.58 -9.58
N SER A 35 21.45 28.26 -8.84
CA SER A 35 21.81 29.06 -7.67
C SER A 35 21.28 28.36 -6.42
N SER A 36 22.16 28.23 -5.43
CA SER A 36 22.00 27.63 -4.10
C SER A 36 20.59 27.68 -3.50
N VAL A 37 20.16 26.54 -2.97
CA VAL A 37 19.01 26.41 -2.05
C VAL A 37 19.25 27.32 -0.85
N GLN A 38 18.55 28.45 -0.83
CA GLN A 38 18.42 29.31 0.34
C GLN A 38 17.44 28.62 1.29
N THR A 39 17.89 28.38 2.52
CA THR A 39 17.05 27.87 3.60
C THR A 39 16.08 28.97 4.02
N ASP A 40 14.78 28.75 3.86
CA ASP A 40 13.76 29.66 4.40
C ASP A 40 13.81 29.60 5.93
N SER A 41 14.48 30.58 6.52
CA SER A 41 14.37 30.91 7.94
C SER A 41 13.01 31.56 8.19
N PHE A 42 12.25 31.02 9.14
CA PHE A 42 11.01 31.63 9.62
C PHE A 42 11.25 33.03 10.17
N GLU A 43 10.82 34.07 9.45
CA GLU A 43 10.61 35.40 10.03
C GLU A 43 9.31 35.40 10.85
N LYS A 44 9.42 35.72 12.14
CA LYS A 44 8.29 36.08 12.99
C LYS A 44 7.74 37.43 12.53
N GLN A 45 6.69 37.43 11.71
CA GLN A 45 5.87 38.62 11.51
C GLN A 45 4.61 38.55 12.38
N GLY A 46 4.60 39.39 13.43
CA GLY A 46 3.41 39.68 14.21
C GLY A 46 2.42 40.48 13.37
N ASN A 47 1.25 39.92 13.11
CA ASN A 47 0.01 40.70 13.00
C ASN A 47 -1.21 39.80 13.21
N THR A 48 -1.89 40.00 14.33
CA THR A 48 -3.14 39.33 14.71
C THR A 48 -4.27 39.72 13.74
N LYS A 49 -4.50 38.93 12.70
CA LYS A 49 -5.75 38.98 11.93
C LYS A 49 -6.86 38.27 12.71
N LYS A 50 -7.88 39.02 13.13
CA LYS A 50 -9.12 38.51 13.74
C LYS A 50 -9.78 37.46 12.81
N LEU A 51 -10.05 36.28 13.35
CA LEU A 51 -10.87 35.25 12.70
C LEU A 51 -12.33 35.70 12.54
N SER A 52 -12.97 35.33 11.42
CA SER A 52 -14.36 35.69 11.13
C SER A 52 -15.36 34.81 11.92
N THR A 53 -16.54 35.37 12.14
CA THR A 53 -17.58 34.89 13.08
C THR A 53 -18.12 33.48 12.82
N ILE A 54 -17.88 32.91 11.62
CA ILE A 54 -18.44 31.60 11.23
C ILE A 54 -17.66 30.42 11.84
N THR A 55 -16.41 30.61 12.30
CA THR A 55 -15.64 29.57 13.00
C THR A 55 -16.10 29.35 14.46
N LYS A 56 -16.98 30.22 15.00
CA LYS A 56 -17.40 30.17 16.42
C LYS A 56 -18.45 29.10 16.76
N ILE A 57 -19.10 28.48 15.77
CA ILE A 57 -20.28 27.62 16.02
C ILE A 57 -19.94 26.11 16.00
N GLY A 58 -18.77 25.70 15.48
CA GLY A 58 -18.39 24.27 15.39
C GLY A 58 -17.53 23.73 16.54
N ILE A 59 -17.01 24.59 17.41
CA ILE A 59 -16.13 24.18 18.52
C ILE A 59 -16.91 24.40 19.81
N GLY A 60 -17.25 23.31 20.49
CA GLY A 60 -17.89 23.33 21.81
C GLY A 60 -17.26 24.40 22.72
N ALA A 61 -18.13 25.19 23.34
CA ALA A 61 -17.88 26.49 23.96
C ALA A 61 -17.03 26.46 25.27
N GLY A 62 -15.94 25.70 25.33
CA GLY A 62 -15.16 25.51 26.56
C GLY A 62 -13.73 26.06 26.58
N ILE A 63 -13.05 26.24 25.43
CA ILE A 63 -11.56 26.35 25.43
C ILE A 63 -11.02 27.72 24.95
N LEU A 64 -11.85 28.62 24.43
CA LEU A 64 -11.31 29.85 23.80
C LEU A 64 -11.17 31.08 24.71
N THR A 65 -11.47 30.99 26.01
CA THR A 65 -11.38 32.16 26.91
C THR A 65 -10.14 32.19 27.81
N VAL A 66 -9.25 31.18 27.79
CA VAL A 66 -8.01 31.21 28.58
C VAL A 66 -6.81 30.68 27.78
N GLY A 67 -5.97 31.61 27.30
CA GLY A 67 -4.56 31.34 26.99
C GLY A 67 -4.25 30.85 25.57
N GLY A 68 -3.97 31.78 24.66
CA GLY A 68 -3.44 31.48 23.31
C GLY A 68 -2.13 30.68 23.29
N LEU A 69 -1.40 30.56 24.41
CA LEU A 69 -0.24 29.67 24.54
C LEU A 69 -0.60 28.24 24.97
N ILE A 70 -1.69 28.06 25.72
CA ILE A 70 -2.13 26.74 26.21
C ILE A 70 -2.85 25.99 25.09
N ALA A 71 -3.70 26.68 24.32
CA ALA A 71 -4.35 26.11 23.14
C ALA A 71 -3.30 25.66 22.11
N THR A 72 -2.33 26.50 21.74
CA THR A 72 -1.29 26.12 20.78
C THR A 72 -0.46 24.92 21.27
N ALA A 73 -0.09 24.87 22.56
CA ALA A 73 0.64 23.72 23.12
C ALA A 73 -0.16 22.40 23.11
N ILE A 74 -1.49 22.45 23.29
CA ILE A 74 -2.39 21.28 23.20
C ILE A 74 -2.56 20.84 21.74
N PHE A 75 -2.60 21.78 20.79
CA PHE A 75 -2.75 21.48 19.37
C PHE A 75 -1.46 21.01 18.69
N THR A 76 -0.28 21.43 19.15
CA THR A 76 1.02 21.15 18.48
C THR A 76 1.82 20.00 19.09
N LYS A 77 1.57 19.59 20.34
CA LYS A 77 2.18 18.36 20.89
C LYS A 77 1.46 17.16 20.27
N GLY A 78 2.22 16.18 19.76
CA GLY A 78 1.65 14.89 19.38
C GLY A 78 0.81 14.32 20.53
N LYS A 79 -0.19 13.50 20.22
CA LYS A 79 -1.03 12.84 21.24
C LYS A 79 -0.06 12.07 22.13
N ASN A 80 0.21 12.53 23.36
CA ASN A 80 1.28 12.02 24.24
C ASN A 80 0.94 10.62 24.77
N ILE A 81 0.84 9.64 23.87
CA ILE A 81 0.45 8.28 24.17
C ILE A 81 1.70 7.53 24.59
N LYS A 82 1.72 7.12 25.86
CA LYS A 82 2.79 6.24 26.36
C LYS A 82 2.79 4.96 25.53
N PRO A 83 3.95 4.47 25.07
CA PRO A 83 4.03 3.19 24.41
C PRO A 83 3.43 2.08 25.29
N ALA A 84 2.91 1.04 24.65
CA ALA A 84 2.45 -0.13 25.36
C ALA A 84 3.62 -0.85 26.06
N ASN A 85 3.29 -1.77 26.95
CA ASN A 85 4.26 -2.57 27.71
C ASN A 85 3.82 -4.03 27.75
N PHE A 86 3.76 -4.66 26.58
CA PHE A 86 3.54 -6.09 26.42
C PHE A 86 4.88 -6.84 26.42
N ALA A 87 4.82 -8.18 26.41
CA ALA A 87 6.03 -8.99 26.23
C ALA A 87 6.73 -8.62 24.91
N GLU A 88 8.07 -8.56 24.93
CA GLU A 88 8.85 -8.16 23.76
C GLU A 88 8.66 -9.13 22.59
N HIS A 89 8.46 -10.40 22.90
CA HIS A 89 8.19 -11.46 21.94
C HIS A 89 7.09 -12.37 22.45
N LEU A 90 6.14 -12.67 21.58
CA LEU A 90 5.02 -13.57 21.80
C LEU A 90 5.05 -14.67 20.74
N ASP A 91 4.96 -15.93 21.17
CA ASP A 91 4.78 -17.07 20.28
C ASP A 91 3.28 -17.35 20.10
N PHE A 92 2.75 -16.96 18.94
CA PHE A 92 1.34 -17.20 18.63
C PHE A 92 1.07 -18.69 18.38
N LYS A 93 -0.01 -19.19 18.99
CA LYS A 93 -0.58 -20.50 18.70
C LYS A 93 -2.05 -20.31 18.34
N PRO A 94 -2.54 -20.89 17.21
CA PRO A 94 -3.94 -20.79 16.84
C PRO A 94 -4.85 -21.37 17.94
N ALA A 95 -5.85 -20.57 18.33
CA ALA A 95 -6.93 -20.98 19.21
C ALA A 95 -7.83 -22.01 18.51
N GLN A 96 -8.34 -22.96 19.28
CA GLN A 96 -9.35 -23.94 18.82
C GLN A 96 -10.77 -23.40 18.99
N THR A 97 -10.99 -22.50 19.95
CA THR A 97 -12.29 -21.89 20.20
C THR A 97 -12.24 -20.37 20.20
N MET A 98 -13.41 -19.73 20.10
CA MET A 98 -13.50 -18.27 20.16
C MET A 98 -13.13 -17.73 21.55
N GLU A 99 -13.45 -18.48 22.62
CA GLU A 99 -13.08 -18.12 23.99
C GLU A 99 -11.56 -18.05 24.17
N GLU A 100 -10.85 -19.05 23.63
CA GLU A 100 -9.38 -19.07 23.62
C GLU A 100 -8.82 -17.87 22.83
N ALA A 101 -9.39 -17.56 21.67
CA ALA A 101 -8.95 -16.44 20.84
C ALA A 101 -9.19 -15.08 21.52
N ILE A 102 -10.35 -14.89 22.16
CA ILE A 102 -10.68 -13.68 22.94
C ILE A 102 -9.74 -13.56 24.15
N ALA A 103 -9.50 -14.66 24.87
CA ALA A 103 -8.61 -14.68 26.02
C ALA A 103 -7.17 -14.29 25.62
N TYR A 104 -6.68 -14.80 24.49
CA TYR A 104 -5.38 -14.43 23.94
C TYR A 104 -5.31 -12.91 23.65
N ALA A 105 -6.29 -12.38 22.92
CA ALA A 105 -6.33 -10.97 22.53
C ALA A 105 -6.33 -10.04 23.75
N LYS A 106 -7.16 -10.34 24.75
CA LYS A 106 -7.26 -9.57 26.00
C LYS A 106 -5.97 -9.60 26.80
N LYS A 107 -5.43 -10.80 27.02
CA LYS A 107 -4.27 -11.02 27.90
C LYS A 107 -2.98 -10.48 27.29
N ASN A 108 -2.73 -10.76 26.01
CA ASN A 108 -1.42 -10.55 25.40
C ASN A 108 -1.34 -9.27 24.56
N LEU A 109 -2.47 -8.78 24.06
CA LEU A 109 -2.52 -7.63 23.14
C LEU A 109 -3.32 -6.45 23.71
N GLY A 110 -3.92 -6.58 24.91
CA GLY A 110 -4.64 -5.50 25.57
C GLY A 110 -5.93 -5.05 24.87
N VAL A 111 -6.49 -5.91 24.01
CA VAL A 111 -7.78 -5.69 23.35
C VAL A 111 -8.89 -5.81 24.38
N GLU A 112 -9.83 -4.87 24.42
CA GLU A 112 -10.94 -4.86 25.40
C GLU A 112 -12.19 -5.54 24.84
N LYS A 113 -12.50 -5.27 23.57
CA LYS A 113 -13.65 -5.84 22.84
C LYS A 113 -13.17 -6.58 21.59
N PHE A 114 -13.61 -7.82 21.44
CA PHE A 114 -13.20 -8.71 20.37
C PHE A 114 -14.42 -9.49 19.90
N ASP A 115 -14.99 -9.11 18.75
CA ASP A 115 -16.27 -9.60 18.27
C ASP A 115 -16.23 -10.02 16.79
N PHE A 116 -15.95 -11.30 16.57
CA PHE A 116 -16.01 -11.92 15.25
C PHE A 116 -17.10 -13.01 15.17
N GLY A 117 -18.09 -12.98 16.08
CA GLY A 117 -19.06 -14.07 16.22
C GLY A 117 -18.38 -15.41 16.49
N ASN A 118 -18.72 -16.45 15.72
CA ASN A 118 -18.12 -17.79 15.83
C ASN A 118 -16.95 -18.03 14.86
N ASP A 119 -16.43 -16.97 14.23
CA ASP A 119 -15.40 -17.09 13.20
C ASP A 119 -13.98 -17.21 13.80
N VAL A 120 -13.64 -18.40 14.28
CA VAL A 120 -12.33 -18.70 14.90
C VAL A 120 -11.18 -18.51 13.91
N GLU A 121 -11.40 -18.73 12.61
CA GLU A 121 -10.37 -18.50 11.59
C GLU A 121 -10.02 -17.01 11.48
N MET A 122 -11.02 -16.12 11.49
CA MET A 122 -10.82 -14.66 11.52
C MET A 122 -10.09 -14.25 12.79
N ALA A 123 -10.55 -14.73 13.94
CA ALA A 123 -9.98 -14.41 15.23
C ALA A 123 -8.48 -14.78 15.29
N ASN A 124 -8.12 -15.96 14.78
CA ASN A 124 -6.74 -16.40 14.71
C ASN A 124 -5.90 -15.54 13.76
N TRP A 125 -6.43 -15.20 12.58
CA TRP A 125 -5.71 -14.32 11.64
C TRP A 125 -5.45 -12.94 12.24
N VAL A 126 -6.43 -12.33 12.91
CA VAL A 126 -6.24 -11.02 13.55
C VAL A 126 -5.23 -11.12 14.69
N ASN A 127 -5.35 -12.12 15.56
CA ASN A 127 -4.42 -12.31 16.68
C ASN A 127 -2.98 -12.59 16.22
N GLU A 128 -2.78 -13.42 15.20
CA GLU A 128 -1.46 -13.70 14.63
C GLU A 128 -0.85 -12.42 14.03
N GLY A 129 -1.62 -11.66 13.26
CA GLY A 129 -1.14 -10.42 12.66
C GLY A 129 -0.79 -9.34 13.68
N LEU A 130 -1.63 -9.13 14.71
CA LEU A 130 -1.32 -8.20 15.80
C LEU A 130 -0.13 -8.67 16.65
N THR A 131 0.03 -9.99 16.84
CA THR A 131 1.21 -10.55 17.50
C THR A 131 2.48 -10.25 16.71
N ASN A 132 2.42 -10.38 15.38
CA ASN A 132 3.56 -10.04 14.53
C ASN A 132 3.94 -8.56 14.67
N ILE A 133 2.96 -7.65 14.71
CA ILE A 133 3.20 -6.22 14.98
C ILE A 133 3.80 -6.03 16.37
N ASN A 134 3.26 -6.68 17.40
CA ASN A 134 3.79 -6.61 18.77
C ASN A 134 5.29 -6.93 18.81
N ASN A 135 5.66 -8.06 18.19
CA ASN A 135 7.03 -8.55 18.18
C ASN A 135 7.95 -7.62 17.40
N ARG A 136 7.48 -7.05 16.28
CA ARG A 136 8.21 -6.00 15.55
C ARG A 136 8.48 -4.78 16.42
N PHE A 137 7.51 -4.40 17.26
CA PHE A 137 7.62 -3.29 18.21
C PHE A 137 8.24 -3.66 19.56
N LYS A 138 8.69 -4.90 19.76
CA LYS A 138 9.21 -5.37 21.05
C LYS A 138 8.28 -5.05 22.20
N GLY A 139 6.98 -5.34 22.06
CA GLY A 139 5.99 -5.13 23.12
C GLY A 139 5.45 -3.71 23.24
N LYS A 140 5.91 -2.76 22.41
CA LYS A 140 5.63 -1.32 22.56
C LYS A 140 4.55 -0.76 21.64
N ALA A 141 3.97 -1.59 20.77
CA ALA A 141 2.91 -1.16 19.86
C ALA A 141 1.61 -0.86 20.62
N ASN A 142 1.02 0.30 20.35
CA ASN A 142 -0.30 0.65 20.86
C ASN A 142 -1.38 -0.08 20.05
N MET A 143 -1.85 -1.21 20.59
CA MET A 143 -2.86 -2.06 19.96
C MET A 143 -4.25 -1.41 19.94
N PRO A 144 -5.14 -1.83 19.03
CA PRO A 144 -6.55 -1.45 19.07
C PRO A 144 -7.21 -2.01 20.33
N LYS A 145 -8.16 -1.24 20.87
CA LYS A 145 -9.01 -1.62 21.99
C LYS A 145 -10.25 -2.40 21.56
N GLU A 146 -10.73 -2.19 20.34
CA GLU A 146 -11.90 -2.88 19.80
C GLU A 146 -11.60 -3.49 18.43
N LEU A 147 -11.93 -4.76 18.26
CA LEU A 147 -11.82 -5.52 17.02
C LEU A 147 -13.17 -6.16 16.74
N ARG A 148 -13.78 -5.89 15.60
CA ARG A 148 -15.11 -6.42 15.30
C ARG A 148 -15.41 -6.58 13.81
N TRP A 149 -16.44 -7.35 13.47
CA TRP A 149 -17.11 -7.20 12.17
C TRP A 149 -17.78 -5.81 12.06
N ALA A 150 -17.71 -5.22 10.87
CA ALA A 150 -18.46 -4.02 10.53
C ALA A 150 -19.88 -4.41 10.14
N ASP A 151 -20.87 -3.80 10.81
CA ASP A 151 -22.27 -3.88 10.37
C ASP A 151 -22.51 -3.07 9.09
N LYS A 152 -23.69 -3.23 8.48
CA LYS A 152 -24.06 -2.58 7.22
C LYS A 152 -23.94 -1.05 7.27
N ALA A 153 -24.38 -0.41 8.36
CA ALA A 153 -24.31 1.03 8.50
C ALA A 153 -22.86 1.51 8.62
N ASN A 154 -22.01 0.75 9.31
CA ASN A 154 -20.59 0.99 9.40
C ASN A 154 -19.88 0.76 8.06
N ILE A 155 -20.27 -0.24 7.26
CA ILE A 155 -19.76 -0.45 5.90
C ILE A 155 -20.11 0.74 5.01
N GLU A 156 -21.36 1.21 5.04
CA GLU A 156 -21.82 2.39 4.29
C GLU A 156 -21.06 3.65 4.72
N LYS A 157 -20.78 3.81 6.02
CA LYS A 157 -20.01 4.94 6.54
C LYS A 157 -18.51 4.86 6.22
N ILE A 158 -17.89 3.67 6.30
CA ILE A 158 -16.51 3.44 5.84
C ILE A 158 -16.39 3.80 4.35
N GLN A 159 -17.41 3.49 3.54
CA GLN A 159 -17.45 3.83 2.13
C GLN A 159 -17.66 5.34 1.87
N ALA A 160 -18.26 6.08 2.81
CA ALA A 160 -18.57 7.50 2.67
C ALA A 160 -17.49 8.45 3.24
N ASP A 161 -16.85 8.10 4.36
CA ASP A 161 -16.01 9.02 5.15
C ASP A 161 -14.50 8.88 4.88
N CYS A 162 -14.04 7.80 4.24
CA CYS A 162 -12.61 7.53 4.11
C CYS A 162 -12.06 7.93 2.74
N SER A 163 -11.02 8.77 2.74
CA SER A 163 -10.02 8.81 1.68
C SER A 163 -9.24 7.49 1.54
N SER A 164 -9.41 6.55 2.47
CA SER A 164 -9.11 5.12 2.27
C SER A 164 -10.19 4.47 1.41
N LYS A 165 -9.99 4.52 0.08
CA LYS A 165 -10.92 3.99 -0.94
C LYS A 165 -11.06 2.45 -0.93
N VAL A 166 -10.68 1.78 0.14
CA VAL A 166 -10.62 0.33 0.22
C VAL A 166 -11.59 -0.12 1.31
N ALA A 167 -12.80 -0.51 0.90
CA ALA A 167 -13.94 -0.94 1.72
C ALA A 167 -13.72 -2.29 2.47
N GLN A 168 -12.49 -2.62 2.84
CA GLN A 168 -12.08 -3.92 3.39
C GLN A 168 -12.08 -3.90 4.91
N VAL A 169 -11.46 -2.89 5.51
CA VAL A 169 -11.39 -2.67 6.94
C VAL A 169 -11.41 -1.16 7.16
N GLY A 170 -12.14 -0.69 8.15
CA GLY A 170 -12.08 0.70 8.58
C GLY A 170 -11.33 0.80 9.90
N ALA A 171 -10.14 1.41 9.89
CA ALA A 171 -9.56 1.98 11.09
C ALA A 171 -10.31 3.28 11.42
N TYR A 172 -11.15 3.27 12.45
CA TYR A 172 -11.80 4.50 12.88
C TYR A 172 -10.78 5.38 13.57
N CYS A 173 -10.33 6.45 12.92
CA CYS A 173 -9.31 7.33 13.50
C CYS A 173 -9.74 7.94 14.85
N GLN A 174 -11.02 7.97 15.21
CA GLN A 174 -11.49 8.56 16.47
C GLN A 174 -11.72 7.57 17.63
N GLY A 175 -11.63 6.26 17.41
CA GLY A 175 -11.72 5.25 18.46
C GLY A 175 -10.65 4.20 18.20
N ASP A 176 -10.02 3.63 19.23
CA ASP A 176 -9.00 2.59 19.04
C ASP A 176 -9.64 1.29 18.50
N THR A 177 -10.26 1.33 17.33
CA THR A 177 -11.17 0.32 16.78
C THR A 177 -10.77 -0.02 15.35
N LEU A 178 -10.63 -1.32 15.05
CA LEU A 178 -10.61 -1.83 13.68
C LEU A 178 -11.89 -2.63 13.43
N ALA A 179 -12.64 -2.22 12.40
CA ALA A 179 -13.87 -2.88 11.97
C ALA A 179 -13.68 -3.52 10.59
N PHE A 180 -13.94 -4.81 10.47
CA PHE A 180 -13.66 -5.59 9.26
C PHE A 180 -14.92 -5.82 8.42
N ASN A 181 -14.85 -5.69 7.11
CA ASN A 181 -15.97 -5.97 6.22
C ASN A 181 -16.14 -7.48 6.03
N GLN A 182 -17.17 -8.06 6.67
CA GLN A 182 -17.43 -9.50 6.61
C GLN A 182 -17.61 -10.03 5.18
N GLN A 183 -18.19 -9.26 4.27
CA GLN A 183 -18.37 -9.66 2.87
C GLN A 183 -17.03 -9.77 2.15
N TYR A 184 -16.10 -8.85 2.42
CA TYR A 184 -14.77 -8.87 1.79
C TYR A 184 -13.94 -10.07 2.26
N PHE A 185 -14.03 -10.40 3.56
CA PHE A 185 -13.37 -11.54 4.18
C PHE A 185 -14.21 -12.84 4.08
N SER A 186 -15.14 -12.93 3.12
CA SER A 186 -15.90 -14.16 2.90
C SER A 186 -15.09 -15.21 2.14
N GLY A 187 -15.58 -16.46 2.16
CA GLY A 187 -15.00 -17.55 1.37
C GLY A 187 -15.11 -17.36 -0.16
N ASP A 188 -15.94 -16.43 -0.63
CA ASP A 188 -16.09 -16.16 -2.07
C ASP A 188 -14.80 -15.65 -2.72
N LYS A 189 -13.90 -15.05 -1.91
CA LYS A 189 -12.59 -14.59 -2.36
C LYS A 189 -11.76 -15.71 -3.00
N ILE A 190 -11.91 -16.97 -2.54
CA ILE A 190 -11.21 -18.12 -3.13
C ILE A 190 -11.63 -18.32 -4.59
N LYS A 191 -12.93 -18.24 -4.89
CA LYS A 191 -13.46 -18.42 -6.25
C LYS A 191 -13.03 -17.28 -7.17
N GLU A 192 -13.01 -16.06 -6.66
CA GLU A 192 -12.56 -14.87 -7.37
C GLU A 192 -11.10 -15.01 -7.82
N VAL A 193 -10.18 -15.28 -6.88
CA VAL A 193 -8.76 -15.43 -7.23
C VAL A 193 -8.50 -16.64 -8.11
N GLN A 194 -9.24 -17.74 -7.91
CA GLN A 194 -9.12 -18.92 -8.78
C GLN A 194 -9.45 -18.58 -10.23
N SER A 195 -10.47 -17.75 -10.45
CA SER A 195 -10.90 -17.35 -11.79
C SER A 195 -9.83 -16.52 -12.49
N VAL A 196 -9.17 -15.61 -11.77
CA VAL A 196 -8.06 -14.81 -12.30
C VAL A 196 -6.81 -15.67 -12.54
N LEU A 197 -6.46 -16.57 -11.61
CA LEU A 197 -5.31 -17.47 -11.76
C LEU A 197 -5.43 -18.38 -12.98
N LYS A 198 -6.66 -18.85 -13.31
CA LYS A 198 -6.93 -19.60 -14.55
C LYS A 198 -6.61 -18.83 -15.82
N LEU A 199 -6.72 -17.49 -15.81
CA LEU A 199 -6.36 -16.67 -16.96
C LEU A 199 -4.84 -16.58 -17.12
N ILE A 200 -4.11 -16.47 -16.00
CA ILE A 200 -2.64 -16.36 -15.99
C ILE A 200 -1.98 -17.73 -16.28
N PHE A 201 -2.55 -18.80 -15.74
CA PHE A 201 -2.07 -20.18 -15.84
C PHE A 201 -3.18 -21.09 -16.38
N PRO A 202 -3.56 -20.98 -17.66
CA PRO A 202 -4.63 -21.81 -18.18
C PRO A 202 -4.22 -23.29 -18.21
N PRO A 203 -5.15 -24.22 -17.97
CA PRO A 203 -4.87 -25.64 -18.08
C PRO A 203 -4.47 -26.02 -19.51
N VAL A 204 -3.63 -27.04 -19.62
CA VAL A 204 -3.32 -27.68 -20.90
C VAL A 204 -4.54 -28.49 -21.32
N GLU A 205 -4.90 -28.40 -22.61
CA GLU A 205 -6.03 -29.15 -23.15
C GLU A 205 -5.83 -30.65 -22.97
N GLY A 206 -6.87 -31.33 -22.46
CA GLY A 206 -6.80 -32.75 -22.09
C GLY A 206 -5.90 -33.09 -20.89
N LYS A 207 -5.28 -32.10 -20.23
CA LYS A 207 -4.37 -32.28 -19.07
C LYS A 207 -4.65 -31.22 -18.00
N PRO A 208 -5.75 -31.33 -17.23
CA PRO A 208 -6.16 -30.31 -16.25
C PRO A 208 -5.12 -30.05 -15.14
N ASP A 209 -4.27 -31.04 -14.84
CA ASP A 209 -3.20 -30.92 -13.84
C ASP A 209 -1.92 -30.25 -14.38
N SER A 210 -1.88 -29.94 -15.68
CA SER A 210 -0.76 -29.25 -16.33
C SER A 210 -1.17 -27.81 -16.68
N LEU A 211 -0.33 -26.84 -16.31
CA LEU A 211 -0.59 -25.43 -16.55
C LEU A 211 0.28 -24.91 -17.70
N LYS A 212 -0.32 -24.12 -18.61
CA LYS A 212 0.39 -23.46 -19.70
C LYS A 212 1.25 -22.32 -19.15
N LYS A 213 2.50 -22.23 -19.62
CA LYS A 213 3.38 -21.08 -19.36
C LYS A 213 3.12 -20.02 -20.44
N ILE A 214 2.27 -19.05 -20.11
CA ILE A 214 2.07 -17.86 -20.95
C ILE A 214 3.18 -16.86 -20.63
N MET A 215 3.72 -16.15 -21.61
CA MET A 215 4.58 -14.98 -21.37
C MET A 215 3.71 -13.72 -21.40
N VAL A 216 3.78 -12.87 -20.37
CA VAL A 216 3.16 -11.55 -20.39
C VAL A 216 4.27 -10.49 -20.41
N HIS A 217 4.22 -9.57 -21.37
CA HIS A 217 5.22 -8.51 -21.50
C HIS A 217 5.18 -7.59 -20.27
N GLY A 218 6.36 -7.28 -19.72
CA GLY A 218 6.49 -6.42 -18.55
C GLY A 218 6.15 -7.07 -17.20
N GLU A 219 5.86 -8.37 -17.17
CA GLU A 219 5.49 -9.06 -15.93
C GLU A 219 6.64 -9.15 -14.90
N ASP A 220 6.31 -9.10 -13.61
CA ASP A 220 7.21 -9.54 -12.54
C ASP A 220 7.22 -11.08 -12.49
N THR A 221 8.28 -11.68 -13.04
CA THR A 221 8.45 -13.12 -13.10
C THR A 221 8.58 -13.76 -11.71
N ALA A 222 9.20 -13.07 -10.75
CA ALA A 222 9.32 -13.57 -9.38
C ALA A 222 7.96 -13.56 -8.66
N LEU A 223 7.15 -12.54 -8.91
CA LEU A 223 5.78 -12.49 -8.40
C LEU A 223 4.88 -13.53 -9.07
N LYS A 224 5.03 -13.74 -10.38
CA LYS A 224 4.34 -14.80 -11.11
C LYS A 224 4.64 -16.19 -10.57
N GLU A 225 5.90 -16.46 -10.21
CA GLU A 225 6.26 -17.73 -9.57
C GLU A 225 5.58 -17.92 -8.21
N LYS A 226 5.42 -16.84 -7.42
CA LYS A 226 4.65 -16.90 -6.16
C LYS A 226 3.17 -17.17 -6.43
N LEU A 227 2.58 -16.51 -7.42
CA LEU A 227 1.19 -16.75 -7.85
C LEU A 227 1.00 -18.21 -8.31
N LEU A 228 1.96 -18.77 -9.06
CA LEU A 228 1.94 -20.18 -9.46
C LEU A 228 1.95 -21.11 -8.25
N LYS A 229 2.79 -20.83 -7.23
CA LYS A 229 2.83 -21.61 -5.99
C LYS A 229 1.47 -21.58 -5.26
N GLN A 230 0.83 -20.41 -5.19
CA GLN A 230 -0.52 -20.29 -4.61
C GLN A 230 -1.54 -21.09 -5.41
N TYR A 231 -1.49 -21.01 -6.74
CA TYR A 231 -2.42 -21.76 -7.57
C TYR A 231 -2.25 -23.27 -7.44
N ILE A 232 -1.01 -23.76 -7.38
CA ILE A 232 -0.71 -25.17 -7.13
C ILE A 232 -1.22 -25.59 -5.74
N LYS A 233 -1.05 -24.76 -4.70
CA LYS A 233 -1.58 -25.03 -3.36
C LYS A 233 -3.11 -25.17 -3.40
N LEU A 234 -3.80 -24.24 -4.06
CA LEU A 234 -5.25 -24.25 -4.23
C LEU A 234 -5.74 -25.51 -4.95
N LEU A 235 -5.04 -25.94 -6.02
CA LEU A 235 -5.43 -27.13 -6.78
C LEU A 235 -5.16 -28.44 -6.03
N LYS A 236 -4.00 -28.57 -5.38
CA LYS A 236 -3.58 -29.82 -4.73
C LYS A 236 -4.15 -30.01 -3.32
N SER A 237 -4.47 -28.92 -2.63
CA SER A 237 -4.92 -28.98 -1.23
C SER A 237 -5.99 -27.91 -0.96
N PRO A 238 -7.15 -27.96 -1.65
CA PRO A 238 -8.18 -26.94 -1.55
C PRO A 238 -8.68 -26.74 -0.12
N ASN A 239 -8.79 -27.81 0.67
CA ASN A 239 -9.22 -27.74 2.08
C ASN A 239 -8.19 -27.03 2.99
N ASN A 240 -6.93 -26.93 2.56
CA ASN A 240 -5.86 -26.23 3.29
C ASN A 240 -5.58 -24.84 2.69
N TYR A 241 -6.37 -24.41 1.70
CA TYR A 241 -6.27 -23.09 1.09
C TYR A 241 -7.32 -22.18 1.72
N THR A 242 -6.87 -21.35 2.65
CA THR A 242 -7.73 -20.48 3.45
C THR A 242 -8.20 -19.28 2.65
N ARG A 243 -9.23 -18.58 3.13
CA ARG A 243 -9.61 -17.29 2.56
C ARG A 243 -8.49 -16.24 2.69
N PHE A 244 -7.61 -16.37 3.68
CA PHE A 244 -6.45 -15.48 3.84
C PHE A 244 -5.32 -15.78 2.84
N ASP A 245 -5.16 -17.03 2.41
CA ASP A 245 -4.33 -17.36 1.24
C ASP A 245 -4.90 -16.70 -0.03
N ALA A 246 -6.23 -16.70 -0.19
CA ALA A 246 -6.90 -16.01 -1.29
C ALA A 246 -6.70 -14.50 -1.24
N ILE A 247 -6.86 -13.87 -0.07
CA ILE A 247 -6.61 -12.43 0.11
C ILE A 247 -5.15 -12.08 -0.22
N ASN A 248 -4.17 -12.83 0.29
CA ASN A 248 -2.76 -12.63 -0.05
C ASN A 248 -2.53 -12.74 -1.56
N THR A 249 -3.15 -13.74 -2.19
CA THR A 249 -3.07 -13.93 -3.64
C THR A 249 -3.68 -12.76 -4.40
N SER A 250 -4.79 -12.20 -3.91
CA SER A 250 -5.39 -11.00 -4.49
C SER A 250 -4.44 -9.80 -4.45
N MET A 251 -3.72 -9.60 -3.34
CA MET A 251 -2.70 -8.52 -3.25
C MET A 251 -1.53 -8.76 -4.21
N MET A 252 -1.06 -10.00 -4.33
CA MET A 252 -0.03 -10.35 -5.31
C MET A 252 -0.51 -10.18 -6.76
N LEU A 253 -1.79 -10.43 -7.05
CA LEU A 253 -2.38 -10.20 -8.37
C LEU A 253 -2.41 -8.70 -8.72
N ASP A 254 -2.69 -7.84 -7.74
CA ASP A 254 -2.63 -6.38 -7.93
C ASP A 254 -1.23 -5.90 -8.29
N ASP A 255 -0.23 -6.32 -7.52
CA ASP A 255 1.17 -5.97 -7.79
C ASP A 255 1.63 -6.52 -9.15
N TYR A 256 1.15 -7.72 -9.51
CA TYR A 256 1.42 -8.32 -10.82
C TYR A 256 0.83 -7.49 -11.96
N VAL A 257 -0.42 -7.03 -11.84
CA VAL A 257 -1.02 -6.10 -12.81
C VAL A 257 -0.30 -4.76 -12.82
N ALA A 258 0.13 -4.25 -11.67
CA ALA A 258 0.88 -3.00 -11.58
C ALA A 258 2.21 -3.09 -12.34
N SER A 259 2.91 -4.24 -12.28
CA SER A 259 4.15 -4.48 -13.04
C SER A 259 3.92 -4.39 -14.55
N ILE A 260 2.84 -5.01 -15.05
CA ILE A 260 2.47 -4.97 -16.46
C ILE A 260 2.14 -3.54 -16.89
N LYS A 261 1.33 -2.82 -16.11
CA LYS A 261 0.98 -1.42 -16.38
C LYS A 261 2.19 -0.48 -16.36
N LEU A 262 3.18 -0.76 -15.50
CA LEU A 262 4.42 0.01 -15.46
C LEU A 262 5.18 -0.11 -16.79
N ALA A 263 5.24 -1.30 -17.37
CA ALA A 263 5.86 -1.51 -18.68
C ALA A 263 5.13 -0.78 -19.81
N GLU A 264 3.80 -0.73 -19.76
CA GLU A 264 3.00 0.03 -20.73
C GLU A 264 3.21 1.55 -20.61
N LYS A 265 3.29 2.07 -19.38
CA LYS A 265 3.35 3.53 -19.12
C LYS A 265 4.76 4.10 -19.14
N ASN A 266 5.76 3.31 -18.78
CA ASN A 266 7.15 3.73 -18.68
C ASN A 266 8.07 2.71 -19.38
N PRO A 267 7.99 2.59 -20.71
CA PRO A 267 8.83 1.66 -21.46
C PRO A 267 10.33 1.99 -21.35
N THR A 268 10.69 3.27 -21.21
CA THR A 268 12.09 3.72 -21.10
C THR A 268 12.76 3.21 -19.82
N TYR A 269 12.01 3.05 -18.72
CA TYR A 269 12.51 2.41 -17.51
C TYR A 269 13.09 1.01 -17.78
N PHE A 270 12.45 0.21 -18.63
CA PHE A 270 12.92 -1.14 -18.96
C PHE A 270 14.14 -1.12 -19.89
N ILE A 271 14.22 -0.13 -20.78
CA ILE A 271 15.41 0.09 -21.62
C ILE A 271 16.61 0.44 -20.73
N GLU A 272 16.45 1.35 -19.77
CA GLU A 272 17.50 1.72 -18.83
C GLU A 272 17.94 0.56 -17.94
N ARG A 273 17.00 -0.30 -17.51
CA ARG A 273 17.34 -1.52 -16.78
C ARG A 273 18.12 -2.51 -17.64
N ALA A 274 17.76 -2.66 -18.90
CA ALA A 274 18.49 -3.50 -19.84
C ALA A 274 19.93 -3.00 -20.02
N LEU A 275 20.13 -1.68 -20.17
CA LEU A 275 21.46 -1.07 -20.24
C LEU A 275 22.32 -1.34 -19.01
N LYS A 276 21.72 -1.34 -17.81
CA LYS A 276 22.40 -1.55 -16.52
C LYS A 276 22.63 -3.02 -16.18
N HIS A 277 22.16 -3.95 -17.01
CA HIS A 277 22.27 -5.38 -16.77
C HIS A 277 23.20 -6.00 -17.82
N ASP A 278 24.47 -6.26 -17.48
CA ASP A 278 25.52 -6.66 -18.43
C ASP A 278 25.11 -7.76 -19.41
N LYS A 279 24.60 -8.89 -18.88
CA LYS A 279 24.11 -10.01 -19.72
C LYS A 279 22.93 -9.62 -20.62
N ALA A 280 22.05 -8.73 -20.15
CA ALA A 280 20.89 -8.31 -20.93
C ALA A 280 21.32 -7.38 -22.05
N LYS A 281 22.16 -6.38 -21.72
CA LYS A 281 22.74 -5.45 -22.69
C LYS A 281 23.41 -6.19 -23.83
N GLU A 282 24.35 -7.10 -23.52
CA GLU A 282 25.09 -7.87 -24.53
C GLU A 282 24.14 -8.65 -25.47
N ILE A 283 23.18 -9.39 -24.90
CA ILE A 283 22.26 -10.23 -25.67
C ILE A 283 21.32 -9.38 -26.53
N LEU A 284 20.78 -8.29 -25.99
CA LEU A 284 19.83 -7.44 -26.71
C LEU A 284 20.52 -6.69 -27.87
N GLU A 285 21.70 -6.10 -27.62
CA GLU A 285 22.49 -5.42 -28.65
C GLU A 285 22.90 -6.39 -29.77
N LYS A 286 23.34 -7.61 -29.42
CA LYS A 286 23.67 -8.67 -30.39
C LYS A 286 22.49 -9.09 -31.26
N GLN A 287 21.26 -8.97 -30.73
CA GLN A 287 20.01 -9.24 -31.45
C GLN A 287 19.45 -8.00 -32.18
N GLY A 288 20.27 -6.96 -32.30
CA GLY A 288 19.95 -5.72 -33.01
C GLY A 288 18.84 -4.92 -32.32
N ILE A 289 18.81 -4.91 -30.99
CA ILE A 289 17.91 -4.07 -30.20
C ILE A 289 18.72 -2.87 -29.70
N ASP A 290 18.41 -1.69 -30.23
CA ASP A 290 19.04 -0.43 -29.84
C ASP A 290 18.51 0.06 -28.50
N LEU A 291 19.34 0.01 -27.47
CA LEU A 291 18.98 0.41 -26.11
C LEU A 291 19.06 1.93 -25.86
N SER A 292 19.15 2.76 -26.91
CA SER A 292 19.09 4.22 -26.78
C SER A 292 17.67 4.71 -26.48
N VAL A 293 17.47 5.27 -25.28
CA VAL A 293 16.23 5.96 -24.89
C VAL A 293 15.90 7.10 -25.85
N GLU A 294 16.91 7.82 -26.35
CA GLU A 294 16.72 8.90 -27.30
C GLU A 294 16.14 8.38 -28.63
N ASN A 295 16.67 7.27 -29.15
CA ASN A 295 16.20 6.69 -30.40
C ASN A 295 14.82 6.06 -30.24
N PHE A 296 14.55 5.40 -29.12
CA PHE A 296 13.23 4.89 -28.78
C PHE A 296 12.17 6.01 -28.75
N ASN A 297 12.49 7.17 -28.18
CA ASN A 297 11.57 8.31 -28.11
C ASN A 297 11.28 8.98 -29.47
N LYS A 298 12.07 8.68 -30.51
CA LYS A 298 11.83 9.14 -31.89
C LYS A 298 10.88 8.22 -32.67
N LEU A 299 10.60 7.01 -32.17
CA LEU A 299 9.69 6.06 -32.81
C LEU A 299 8.22 6.51 -32.69
N SER A 300 7.36 6.07 -33.63
CA SER A 300 5.91 6.20 -33.46
C SER A 300 5.41 5.30 -32.33
N PRO A 301 4.23 5.56 -31.72
CA PRO A 301 3.67 4.71 -30.67
C PRO A 301 3.56 3.23 -31.06
N GLU A 302 3.20 2.94 -32.31
CA GLU A 302 3.11 1.57 -32.84
C GLU A 302 4.49 0.91 -32.88
N LYS A 303 5.51 1.66 -33.33
CA LYS A 303 6.89 1.20 -33.37
C LYS A 303 7.51 1.06 -31.98
N GLN A 304 7.13 1.91 -31.03
CA GLN A 304 7.50 1.74 -29.63
C GLN A 304 6.93 0.45 -29.05
N LYS A 305 5.66 0.14 -29.35
CA LYS A 305 5.04 -1.12 -28.93
C LYS A 305 5.76 -2.33 -29.53
N GLU A 306 5.95 -2.37 -30.86
CA GLU A 306 6.70 -3.46 -31.54
C GLU A 306 8.10 -3.62 -30.95
N TYR A 307 8.79 -2.51 -30.68
CA TYR A 307 10.12 -2.50 -30.05
C TYR A 307 10.08 -3.17 -28.66
N MET A 308 9.14 -2.78 -27.81
CA MET A 308 9.02 -3.33 -26.46
C MET A 308 8.66 -4.82 -26.48
N GLU A 309 7.78 -5.23 -27.40
CA GLU A 309 7.45 -6.65 -27.60
C GLU A 309 8.71 -7.47 -27.98
N LYS A 310 9.53 -6.95 -28.91
CA LYS A 310 10.80 -7.59 -29.28
C LYS A 310 11.75 -7.65 -28.10
N LEU A 311 11.91 -6.56 -27.35
CA LEU A 311 12.78 -6.48 -26.17
C LEU A 311 12.39 -7.54 -25.12
N PHE A 312 11.11 -7.60 -24.74
CA PHE A 312 10.65 -8.55 -23.74
C PHE A 312 10.74 -10.00 -24.23
N HIS A 313 10.40 -10.26 -25.49
CA HIS A 313 10.51 -11.61 -26.07
C HIS A 313 11.96 -12.09 -26.11
N THR A 314 12.90 -11.24 -26.54
CA THR A 314 14.33 -11.58 -26.56
C THR A 314 14.86 -11.82 -25.15
N ALA A 315 14.51 -10.97 -24.19
CA ALA A 315 14.92 -11.16 -22.80
C ALA A 315 14.40 -12.50 -22.23
N TYR A 316 13.10 -12.77 -22.39
CA TYR A 316 12.46 -13.99 -21.91
C TYR A 316 13.08 -15.25 -22.50
N SER A 317 13.27 -15.30 -23.83
CA SER A 317 13.86 -16.44 -24.53
C SER A 317 15.31 -16.74 -24.13
N ASN A 318 15.98 -15.77 -23.50
CA ASN A 318 17.35 -15.90 -23.00
C ASN A 318 17.43 -16.01 -21.46
N ASN A 319 16.29 -16.27 -20.79
CA ASN A 319 16.17 -16.34 -19.34
C ASN A 319 16.71 -15.07 -18.64
N ILE A 320 16.49 -13.91 -19.26
CA ILE A 320 16.75 -12.61 -18.64
C ILE A 320 15.45 -12.15 -18.00
N ALA A 321 15.46 -12.03 -16.68
CA ALA A 321 14.42 -11.34 -15.94
C ALA A 321 14.89 -9.92 -15.65
N PHE A 322 14.19 -8.93 -16.19
CA PHE A 322 14.29 -7.59 -15.63
C PHE A 322 13.60 -7.64 -14.29
N ALA A 323 14.33 -7.60 -13.17
CA ALA A 323 13.72 -7.55 -11.85
C ALA A 323 12.77 -6.34 -11.79
N SER A 324 11.48 -6.60 -11.95
CA SER A 324 10.42 -5.61 -12.05
C SER A 324 9.60 -5.67 -10.78
N HIS A 325 10.27 -5.50 -9.63
CA HIS A 325 9.53 -5.16 -8.42
C HIS A 325 8.94 -3.77 -8.63
N ALA A 326 7.73 -3.74 -9.19
CA ALA A 326 6.97 -2.53 -9.38
C ALA A 326 6.72 -1.85 -8.03
N THR A 327 6.70 -2.64 -6.95
CA THR A 327 6.33 -2.23 -5.61
C THR A 327 7.18 -2.92 -4.55
N HIS A 328 7.39 -2.24 -3.43
CA HIS A 328 7.99 -2.78 -2.20
C HIS A 328 6.92 -3.27 -1.21
N ARG A 329 5.66 -3.43 -1.64
CA ARG A 329 4.55 -3.93 -0.83
C ARG A 329 4.93 -5.22 -0.09
N GLY A 330 4.41 -5.36 1.13
CA GLY A 330 4.67 -6.51 1.99
C GLY A 330 4.42 -7.86 1.31
N ASN A 331 3.24 -8.03 0.68
CA ASN A 331 2.75 -9.30 0.14
C ASN A 331 2.70 -10.41 1.20
N SER A 332 2.27 -10.03 2.40
CA SER A 332 1.92 -10.86 3.53
C SER A 332 0.44 -11.19 3.52
N LYS A 333 0.06 -12.35 4.07
CA LYS A 333 -1.35 -12.66 4.36
C LYS A 333 -1.98 -11.66 5.35
N PHE A 334 -1.18 -10.86 6.05
CA PHE A 334 -1.61 -9.81 6.97
C PHE A 334 -1.57 -8.39 6.38
N ASP A 335 -1.31 -8.24 5.08
CA ASP A 335 -1.09 -6.92 4.46
C ASP A 335 -2.16 -5.89 4.83
N ILE A 336 -3.43 -6.28 4.78
CA ILE A 336 -4.56 -5.41 5.15
C ILE A 336 -4.48 -5.01 6.63
N LEU A 337 -4.28 -5.96 7.54
CA LEU A 337 -4.20 -5.65 8.97
C LEU A 337 -2.99 -4.77 9.29
N TYR A 338 -1.85 -5.00 8.64
CA TYR A 338 -0.68 -4.15 8.83
C TYR A 338 -0.94 -2.74 8.32
N HIS A 339 -1.55 -2.59 7.14
CA HIS A 339 -1.94 -1.31 6.58
C HIS A 339 -2.83 -0.51 7.56
N GLU A 340 -3.91 -1.11 8.05
CA GLU A 340 -4.83 -0.45 8.97
C GLU A 340 -4.20 -0.10 10.32
N MET A 341 -3.32 -0.97 10.82
CA MET A 341 -2.51 -0.66 11.99
C MET A 341 -1.54 0.50 11.73
N GLY A 342 -1.07 0.65 10.49
CA GLY A 342 -0.31 1.81 10.04
C GLY A 342 -1.10 3.10 10.22
N HIS A 343 -2.36 3.14 9.75
CA HIS A 343 -3.26 4.28 9.98
C HIS A 343 -3.50 4.56 11.46
N LEU A 344 -3.83 3.54 12.24
CA LEU A 344 -4.10 3.67 13.68
C LEU A 344 -2.88 4.24 14.43
N LEU A 345 -1.70 3.67 14.22
CA LEU A 345 -0.47 4.13 14.88
C LEU A 345 -0.02 5.50 14.36
N HIS A 346 -0.22 5.79 13.07
CA HIS A 346 0.08 7.10 12.50
C HIS A 346 -0.80 8.19 13.13
N HIS A 347 -2.10 7.94 13.28
CA HIS A 347 -3.01 8.86 13.97
C HIS A 347 -2.59 9.13 15.43
N LYS A 348 -2.02 8.14 16.11
CA LYS A 348 -1.45 8.28 17.47
C LYS A 348 -0.15 9.11 17.47
N ASN A 349 0.62 9.11 16.38
CA ASN A 349 1.88 9.85 16.27
C ASN A 349 1.70 11.33 15.88
N VAL A 350 0.59 11.68 15.23
CA VAL A 350 0.33 13.03 14.73
C VAL A 350 -0.49 13.88 15.70
N SER A 351 -0.31 15.19 15.60
CA SER A 351 -1.06 16.19 16.37
C SER A 351 -2.24 16.71 15.56
N HIS A 352 -3.22 17.30 16.24
CA HIS A 352 -4.31 17.99 15.56
C HIS A 352 -3.79 19.14 14.67
N ALA A 353 -2.68 19.79 15.03
CA ALA A 353 -2.08 20.78 14.15
C ALA A 353 -1.58 20.19 12.82
N ASP A 354 -1.06 18.96 12.83
CA ASP A 354 -0.65 18.27 11.60
C ASP A 354 -1.84 18.00 10.67
N GLU A 355 -2.97 17.60 11.27
CA GLU A 355 -4.24 17.28 10.59
C GLU A 355 -4.92 18.53 10.02
N PHE A 356 -5.05 19.61 10.80
CA PHE A 356 -5.81 20.79 10.35
C PHE A 356 -5.00 21.76 9.48
N TRP A 357 -3.71 21.97 9.79
CA TRP A 357 -2.91 23.04 9.17
C TRP A 357 -1.54 22.57 8.68
N GLY A 358 -1.13 21.36 9.05
CA GLY A 358 0.20 20.85 8.81
C GLY A 358 0.26 19.84 7.68
N LYS A 359 1.14 18.85 7.85
CA LYS A 359 1.56 17.91 6.79
C LYS A 359 0.45 16.94 6.36
N LEU A 360 -0.63 16.83 7.12
CA LEU A 360 -1.77 15.97 6.80
C LEU A 360 -3.03 16.75 6.43
N SER A 361 -2.96 18.09 6.36
CA SER A 361 -4.09 18.93 5.95
C SER A 361 -4.48 18.71 4.49
N GLU A 362 -5.72 19.09 4.13
CA GLU A 362 -6.22 19.05 2.75
C GLU A 362 -5.32 19.82 1.77
N LYS A 363 -4.72 20.93 2.22
CA LYS A 363 -3.75 21.68 1.43
C LYS A 363 -2.48 20.86 1.15
N SER A 364 -1.98 20.15 2.16
CA SER A 364 -0.82 19.27 2.03
C SER A 364 -1.12 18.07 1.13
N GLU A 365 -2.34 17.53 1.18
CA GLU A 365 -2.79 16.47 0.27
C GLU A 365 -2.78 16.91 -1.19
N LYS A 366 -3.35 18.08 -1.49
CA LYS A 366 -3.27 18.67 -2.84
C LYS A 366 -1.83 18.89 -3.29
N ALA A 367 -0.95 19.32 -2.38
CA ALA A 367 0.47 19.49 -2.67
C ALA A 367 1.21 18.15 -2.88
N PHE A 368 0.84 17.09 -2.17
CA PHE A 368 1.36 15.74 -2.38
C PHE A 368 0.98 15.22 -3.77
N LEU A 369 -0.30 15.36 -4.14
CA LEU A 369 -0.83 14.91 -5.43
C LEU A 369 -0.31 15.73 -6.62
N ALA A 370 0.16 16.95 -6.40
CA ALA A 370 0.78 17.79 -7.43
C ALA A 370 2.30 17.56 -7.56
N ASP A 371 2.92 16.79 -6.66
CA ASP A 371 4.37 16.58 -6.62
C ASP A 371 4.74 15.21 -7.22
N ASN A 372 5.14 15.23 -8.49
CA ASN A 372 5.54 14.02 -9.21
C ASN A 372 6.68 13.24 -8.53
N GLY A 373 7.60 13.92 -7.84
CA GLY A 373 8.71 13.26 -7.14
C GLY A 373 8.23 12.50 -5.90
N LYS A 374 7.26 13.06 -5.15
CA LYS A 374 6.60 12.34 -4.06
C LYS A 374 5.76 11.17 -4.56
N LEU A 375 5.01 11.35 -5.66
CA LEU A 375 4.23 10.28 -6.27
C LEU A 375 5.12 9.14 -6.81
N GLU A 376 6.25 9.47 -7.41
CA GLU A 376 7.23 8.46 -7.83
C GLU A 376 7.79 7.69 -6.63
N THR A 377 8.15 8.39 -5.56
CA THR A 377 8.63 7.78 -4.31
C THR A 377 7.57 6.88 -3.68
N ALA A 378 6.33 7.34 -3.59
CA ALA A 378 5.21 6.56 -3.08
C ALA A 378 4.89 5.35 -3.98
N GLY A 379 5.02 5.52 -5.30
CA GLY A 379 4.82 4.45 -6.28
C GLY A 379 5.78 3.28 -6.12
N LYS A 380 6.99 3.52 -5.58
CA LYS A 380 7.93 2.45 -5.21
C LYS A 380 7.37 1.54 -4.12
N ILE A 381 6.45 2.03 -3.28
CA ILE A 381 5.79 1.21 -2.24
C ILE A 381 4.59 0.48 -2.82
N SER A 382 3.65 1.20 -3.42
CA SER A 382 2.52 0.62 -4.15
C SER A 382 1.80 1.69 -4.97
N TRP A 383 0.93 1.28 -5.90
CA TRP A 383 0.05 2.23 -6.58
C TRP A 383 -0.92 2.92 -5.61
N TYR A 384 -1.32 2.21 -4.54
CA TYR A 384 -2.26 2.72 -3.56
C TYR A 384 -1.64 3.77 -2.64
N ALA A 385 -0.34 3.64 -2.35
CA ALA A 385 0.46 4.62 -1.63
C ALA A 385 0.48 6.01 -2.31
N GLN A 386 0.19 6.09 -3.62
CA GLN A 386 0.10 7.37 -4.35
C GLN A 386 -1.21 8.13 -4.13
N THR A 387 -2.19 7.54 -3.42
CA THR A 387 -3.53 8.11 -3.26
C THR A 387 -3.52 9.37 -2.38
N ASN A 388 -2.75 9.35 -1.29
CA ASN A 388 -2.50 10.51 -0.42
C ASN A 388 -1.37 10.16 0.57
N GLN A 389 -0.93 11.14 1.36
CA GLN A 389 0.14 10.96 2.34
C GLN A 389 -0.18 9.95 3.46
N CYS A 390 -1.44 9.78 3.86
CA CYS A 390 -1.82 8.81 4.90
C CYS A 390 -1.72 7.37 4.35
N GLU A 391 -2.20 7.13 3.13
CA GLU A 391 -2.06 5.83 2.46
C GLU A 391 -0.60 5.48 2.20
N PHE A 392 0.21 6.47 1.82
CA PHE A 392 1.66 6.29 1.70
C PHE A 392 2.28 5.78 3.01
N VAL A 393 1.94 6.40 4.14
CA VAL A 393 2.43 5.99 5.46
C VAL A 393 1.94 4.57 5.81
N ALA A 394 0.65 4.27 5.64
CA ALA A 394 0.10 2.96 5.95
C ALA A 394 0.70 1.83 5.11
N GLU A 395 0.85 2.03 3.80
CA GLU A 395 1.47 1.05 2.90
C GLU A 395 2.97 0.86 3.19
N THR A 396 3.68 1.94 3.55
CA THR A 396 5.08 1.86 3.95
C THR A 396 5.23 1.06 5.25
N PHE A 397 4.36 1.32 6.23
CA PHE A 397 4.31 0.57 7.48
C PHE A 397 4.01 -0.91 7.25
N ASN A 398 3.07 -1.24 6.36
CA ASN A 398 2.79 -2.61 5.95
C ASN A 398 4.06 -3.31 5.44
N ALA A 399 4.77 -2.69 4.50
CA ALA A 399 6.01 -3.24 3.96
C ALA A 399 7.08 -3.48 5.06
N LEU A 400 7.23 -2.53 6.00
CA LEU A 400 8.15 -2.66 7.13
C LEU A 400 7.77 -3.82 8.07
N CYS A 401 6.50 -3.98 8.41
CA CYS A 401 6.00 -5.10 9.23
C CYS A 401 6.23 -6.45 8.55
N ALA A 402 6.10 -6.50 7.22
CA ALA A 402 6.43 -7.66 6.39
C ALA A 402 7.96 -7.92 6.28
N GLY A 403 8.80 -7.08 6.89
CA GLY A 403 10.25 -7.24 6.95
C GLY A 403 10.99 -6.74 5.72
N LYS A 404 10.37 -5.89 4.91
CA LYS A 404 11.02 -5.29 3.74
C LYS A 404 12.04 -4.24 4.19
N LYS A 405 13.21 -4.26 3.54
CA LYS A 405 14.14 -3.13 3.56
C LYS A 405 13.73 -2.17 2.47
N LEU A 406 13.51 -0.91 2.83
CA LEU A 406 12.99 0.11 1.93
C LEU A 406 14.08 1.10 1.51
N PRO A 407 13.98 1.67 0.30
CA PRO A 407 14.89 2.73 -0.16
C PRO A 407 14.93 3.94 0.77
N LYS A 408 16.07 4.65 0.79
CA LYS A 408 16.28 5.80 1.69
C LYS A 408 15.27 6.92 1.46
N ASP A 409 14.99 7.25 0.21
CA ASP A 409 14.03 8.30 -0.17
C ASP A 409 12.60 7.98 0.31
N VAL A 410 12.19 6.71 0.24
CA VAL A 410 10.94 6.23 0.83
C VAL A 410 10.94 6.45 2.34
N MET A 411 12.00 6.05 3.04
CA MET A 411 12.09 6.20 4.50
C MET A 411 12.17 7.66 4.96
N ASP A 412 12.85 8.51 4.19
CA ASP A 412 12.92 9.96 4.45
C ASP A 412 11.51 10.58 4.32
N LEU A 413 10.75 10.23 3.27
CA LEU A 413 9.38 10.69 3.09
C LEU A 413 8.43 10.14 4.17
N TYR A 414 8.62 8.88 4.55
CA TYR A 414 7.85 8.24 5.63
C TYR A 414 8.05 8.95 6.97
N LYS A 415 9.29 9.26 7.31
CA LYS A 415 9.64 10.04 8.50
C LYS A 415 9.13 11.47 8.39
N TYR A 416 9.19 12.09 7.21
CA TYR A 416 8.65 13.43 6.99
C TYR A 416 7.16 13.49 7.36
N TYR A 417 6.38 12.47 7.00
CA TYR A 417 4.97 12.35 7.34
C TYR A 417 4.71 11.70 8.71
N LYS A 418 5.71 11.52 9.58
CA LYS A 418 5.57 10.99 10.95
C LYS A 418 5.04 9.54 11.02
N GLY A 419 5.46 8.71 10.06
CA GLY A 419 5.15 7.29 10.06
C GLY A 419 5.60 6.56 11.35
N PRO A 420 4.88 5.51 11.81
CA PRO A 420 5.25 4.71 12.97
C PRO A 420 6.65 4.08 12.89
N GLU A 421 7.52 4.40 13.85
CA GLU A 421 8.88 3.87 13.89
C GLU A 421 8.93 2.48 14.55
N LEU A 422 9.39 1.46 13.80
CA LEU A 422 9.74 0.16 14.38
C LEU A 422 11.07 0.27 15.14
N PRO A 423 11.23 -0.38 16.31
CA PRO A 423 12.51 -0.52 16.99
C PRO A 423 13.58 -1.14 16.07
N ASN A 424 14.77 -0.54 16.05
CA ASN A 424 15.94 -0.98 15.28
C ASN A 424 15.83 -0.87 13.74
N MET A 425 15.06 0.11 13.23
CA MET A 425 15.15 0.49 11.80
C MET A 425 16.46 1.20 11.46
#